data_AF-A0A5V8XZR8-F1
#
_entry.id   AF-A0A5V8XZR8-F1
#
_cell.length_a   1.000
_cell.length_b   1.000
_cell.length_c   1.000
_cell.angle_alpha   90.00
_cell.angle_beta   90.00
_cell.angle_gamma   90.00
#
_symmetry.space_group_name_H-M   'P 1'
#
loop_
_entity.id
_entity.type
_entity.pdbx_description
1 polymer ?
#
loop_
_entity_poly.entity_id
_entity_poly.type
_entity_poly.pdbx_seq_one_letter_code
_entity_poly.pdbx_strand_id
1 'polypeptide(L)'
;MNGELIWVLSLLAIAVVLFATGKVRMDAVALFVIVAFVLSGTLTLPEAFSGFSDPNVILIAALFIIGDGLVRTGVATVVGTWLVKMAGSSEIKMLVLLMITVAGLGAFMSSTGVVAIFIPVVLSVSMHMQTSPSRLMMPLSFAGLISGMMTLVATPPNLVVNSELLREGLHGFNFFSVTPLGIVVLALGIVYMLVMRFMLKGDAPGQQAGKRRTFRDLIREYRLTGRARRLAIRPGSPMVGQRLDDLKLRERYGANVIGVERWRRFRRVIVNVNGVSEFRARDVLLIDMSAAEVDLREFCAEQLLEPMVLRGEYFSDQALDVGMAEISLIPESELIGKSVREIAFRTRYGLNVVGLKRDGVALEGSLADEPLLMGDIILVVGNWKLISLLGQKGRDFVVLNMPVEVSEASPAHSQAPHAIFCLVLMVALMLTDEIPNPIAAIIACLLMGKFRCIDAESAYKAIHWPSIILIVGMMPFALALQKTGGVSLVVQGLMDIGGGYGPYMMLGCLFVLCAVIGLFISNTATAVLMAPIALAAAKSMGVSPYPFAMAVAMAASAAFMTPVSSPVNTLVLGPGNYSFSDFVKLGVPFTLIVMAVCIVMIPMLFPF
;
A
#
# COMPACT_ATOMS: atom_id res chain seq x y z
N MET A 1 -8.80 45.66 -10.28
CA MET A 1 -7.92 44.55 -9.85
C MET A 1 -6.49 45.07 -9.80
N ASN A 2 -5.76 44.84 -8.70
CA ASN A 2 -4.34 45.22 -8.58
C ASN A 2 -3.47 44.37 -9.53
N GLY A 3 -2.39 44.94 -10.08
CA GLY A 3 -1.46 44.22 -10.96
C GLY A 3 -0.86 42.96 -10.31
N GLU A 4 -0.54 43.05 -9.01
CA GLU A 4 -0.07 41.91 -8.22
C GLU A 4 -1.13 40.80 -8.09
N LEU A 5 -2.41 41.16 -7.95
CA LEU A 5 -3.49 40.17 -7.87
C LEU A 5 -3.70 39.45 -9.19
N ILE A 6 -3.63 40.17 -10.31
CA ILE A 6 -3.68 39.57 -11.65
C ILE A 6 -2.53 38.58 -11.81
N TRP A 7 -1.33 38.95 -11.36
CA TRP A 7 -0.16 38.06 -11.37
C TRP A 7 -0.38 36.79 -10.54
N VAL A 8 -0.82 36.91 -9.27
CA VAL A 8 -1.11 35.76 -8.39
C VAL A 8 -2.18 34.84 -9.01
N LEU A 9 -3.28 35.40 -9.51
CA LEU A 9 -4.35 34.64 -10.15
C LEU A 9 -3.90 33.97 -11.45
N SER A 10 -3.05 34.65 -12.25
CA SER A 10 -2.48 34.05 -13.47
C SER A 10 -1.58 32.86 -13.13
N LEU A 11 -0.73 33.02 -12.11
CA LEU A 11 0.15 31.96 -11.63
C LEU A 11 -0.65 30.77 -11.10
N LEU A 12 -1.72 31.04 -10.36
CA LEU A 12 -2.65 30.02 -9.87
C LEU A 12 -3.31 29.29 -11.04
N ALA A 13 -3.85 30.01 -12.02
CA ALA A 13 -4.47 29.41 -13.21
C ALA A 13 -3.47 28.52 -13.97
N ILE A 14 -2.22 28.98 -14.16
CA ILE A 14 -1.15 28.18 -14.77
C ILE A 14 -0.88 26.91 -13.96
N ALA A 15 -0.76 27.01 -12.63
CA ALA A 15 -0.55 25.86 -11.75
C ALA A 15 -1.71 24.85 -11.85
N VAL A 16 -2.96 25.32 -11.87
CA VAL A 16 -4.15 24.47 -12.05
C VAL A 16 -4.12 23.74 -13.40
N VAL A 17 -3.78 24.45 -14.49
CA VAL A 17 -3.65 23.81 -15.81
C VAL A 17 -2.52 22.77 -15.82
N LEU A 18 -1.38 23.06 -15.18
CA LEU A 18 -0.28 22.10 -15.08
C LEU A 18 -0.66 20.87 -14.26
N PHE A 19 -1.40 21.04 -13.15
CA PHE A 19 -1.94 19.93 -12.37
C PHE A 19 -2.94 19.08 -13.16
N ALA A 20 -3.90 19.73 -13.82
CA ALA A 20 -4.95 19.05 -14.59
C ALA A 20 -4.39 18.31 -15.81
N THR A 21 -3.33 18.83 -16.44
CA THR A 21 -2.68 18.17 -17.59
C THR A 21 -1.79 16.99 -17.20
N GLY A 22 -1.33 16.91 -15.94
CA GLY A 22 -0.48 15.83 -15.44
C GLY A 22 0.88 15.69 -16.14
N LYS A 23 1.26 16.61 -17.03
CA LYS A 23 2.52 16.57 -17.80
C LYS A 23 3.74 16.85 -16.95
N VAL A 24 3.56 17.68 -15.91
CA VAL A 24 4.60 18.07 -14.97
C VAL A 24 4.23 17.50 -13.61
N ARG A 25 5.21 16.96 -12.87
CA ARG A 25 4.97 16.45 -11.53
C ARG A 25 4.50 17.59 -10.61
N MET A 26 3.52 17.31 -9.75
CA MET A 26 2.87 18.32 -8.91
C MET A 26 3.86 19.02 -7.95
N ASP A 27 4.85 18.29 -7.44
CA ASP A 27 5.91 18.83 -6.59
C ASP A 27 6.82 19.82 -7.33
N ALA A 28 7.13 19.57 -8.59
CA ALA A 28 7.89 20.49 -9.42
C ALA A 28 7.12 21.80 -9.70
N VAL A 29 5.80 21.71 -9.96
CA VAL A 29 4.95 22.90 -10.12
C VAL A 29 4.98 23.76 -8.85
N ALA A 30 4.89 23.14 -7.67
CA ALA A 30 4.97 23.84 -6.39
C ALA A 30 6.32 24.58 -6.21
N LEU A 31 7.44 23.98 -6.64
CA LEU A 31 8.74 24.66 -6.62
C LEU A 31 8.83 25.82 -7.62
N PHE A 32 8.29 25.67 -8.83
CA PHE A 32 8.24 26.78 -9.80
C PHE A 32 7.44 27.96 -9.26
N VAL A 33 6.38 27.69 -8.52
CA VAL A 33 5.55 28.71 -7.86
C VAL A 33 6.34 29.48 -6.81
N ILE A 34 7.09 28.80 -5.93
CA ILE A 34 7.98 29.45 -4.96
C ILE A 34 8.96 30.40 -5.67
N VAL A 35 9.63 29.89 -6.71
CA VAL A 35 10.59 30.68 -7.50
C VAL A 35 9.91 31.90 -8.13
N ALA A 36 8.75 31.72 -8.74
CA ALA A 36 8.02 32.80 -9.37
C ALA A 36 7.57 33.88 -8.38
N PHE A 37 7.12 33.51 -7.18
CA PHE A 37 6.74 34.49 -6.16
C PHE A 37 7.90 35.30 -5.61
N VAL A 38 9.07 34.67 -5.41
CA VAL A 38 10.27 35.37 -4.95
C VAL A 38 10.82 36.27 -6.06
N LEU A 39 10.92 35.79 -7.30
CA LEU A 39 11.44 36.58 -8.42
C LEU A 39 10.54 37.76 -8.81
N SER A 40 9.23 37.61 -8.66
CA SER A 40 8.27 38.70 -8.90
C SER A 40 8.22 39.73 -7.76
N GLY A 41 8.89 39.48 -6.63
CA GLY A 41 8.83 40.34 -5.45
C GLY A 41 7.49 40.30 -4.71
N THR A 42 6.59 39.38 -5.06
CA THR A 42 5.27 39.22 -4.42
C THR A 42 5.42 38.74 -2.97
N LEU A 43 6.40 37.86 -2.75
CA LEU A 43 6.72 37.32 -1.42
C LEU A 43 8.20 37.49 -1.12
N THR A 44 8.51 37.70 0.17
CA THR A 44 9.89 37.70 0.66
C THR A 44 10.43 36.26 0.75
N LEU A 45 11.75 36.11 0.82
CA LEU A 45 12.38 34.79 0.95
C LEU A 45 11.89 34.02 2.20
N PRO A 46 11.80 34.62 3.41
CA PRO A 46 11.27 33.92 4.58
C PRO A 46 9.81 33.49 4.42
N GLU A 47 8.99 34.30 3.76
CA GLU A 47 7.57 33.98 3.50
C GLU A 47 7.44 32.79 2.54
N ALA A 48 8.24 32.78 1.46
CA ALA A 48 8.21 31.73 0.46
C ALA A 48 8.69 30.37 1.01
N PHE A 49 9.60 30.37 2.00
CA PHE A 49 10.13 29.17 2.64
C PHE A 49 9.48 28.82 3.99
N SER A 50 8.53 29.62 4.47
CA SER A 50 7.87 29.45 5.77
C SER A 50 7.27 28.05 5.98
N GLY A 51 6.72 27.45 4.91
CA GLY A 51 6.15 26.11 4.94
C GLY A 51 7.15 25.00 5.31
N PHE A 52 8.46 25.17 5.05
CA PHE A 52 9.48 24.19 5.44
C PHE A 52 9.68 24.12 6.96
N SER A 53 9.34 25.19 7.68
CA SER A 53 9.42 25.26 9.14
C SER A 53 8.11 24.88 9.85
N ASP A 54 7.06 24.52 9.09
CA ASP A 54 5.75 24.19 9.65
C ASP A 54 5.80 22.85 10.43
N PRO A 55 5.41 22.83 11.72
CA PRO A 55 5.45 21.62 12.53
C PRO A 55 4.56 20.47 12.00
N ASN A 56 3.46 20.78 11.31
CA ASN A 56 2.58 19.79 10.70
C ASN A 56 3.24 19.09 9.52
N VAL A 57 4.15 19.75 8.79
CA VAL A 57 4.95 19.10 7.73
C VAL A 57 5.87 18.02 8.31
N ILE A 58 6.51 18.30 9.45
CA ILE A 58 7.35 17.32 10.16
C ILE A 58 6.50 16.15 10.66
N LEU A 59 5.32 16.43 11.22
CA LEU A 59 4.37 15.43 11.67
C LEU A 59 3.94 14.47 10.52
N ILE A 60 3.65 15.00 9.33
CA ILE A 60 3.30 14.17 8.16
C ILE A 60 4.47 13.26 7.77
N ALA A 61 5.69 13.79 7.75
CA ALA A 61 6.88 13.00 7.45
C ALA A 61 7.08 11.85 8.46
N ALA A 62 6.87 12.11 9.75
CA ALA A 62 6.91 11.10 10.79
C ALA A 62 5.81 10.03 10.62
N LEU A 63 4.59 10.42 10.25
CA LEU A 63 3.52 9.45 9.97
C LEU A 63 3.82 8.55 8.77
N PHE A 64 4.50 9.05 7.74
CA PHE A 64 4.93 8.18 6.64
C PHE A 64 5.89 7.08 7.12
N ILE A 65 6.81 7.43 8.02
CA ILE A 65 7.74 6.46 8.63
C ILE A 65 6.97 5.44 9.47
N ILE A 66 6.03 5.89 10.30
CA ILE A 66 5.23 5.00 11.17
C ILE A 66 4.36 4.07 10.33
N GLY A 67 3.71 4.62 9.30
CA GLY A 67 2.92 3.86 8.35
C GLY A 67 3.76 2.76 7.70
N ASP A 68 4.91 3.10 7.12
CA ASP A 68 5.81 2.12 6.49
C ASP A 68 6.33 1.07 7.48
N GLY A 69 6.63 1.48 8.72
CA GLY A 69 7.01 0.56 9.79
C GLY A 69 5.90 -0.45 10.16
N LEU A 70 4.62 -0.04 10.14
CA LEU A 70 3.50 -0.96 10.33
C LEU A 70 3.38 -1.97 9.17
N VAL A 71 3.63 -1.53 7.93
CA VAL A 71 3.65 -2.43 6.76
C VAL A 71 4.77 -3.46 6.90
N ARG A 72 5.99 -3.01 7.23
CA ARG A 72 7.20 -3.85 7.33
C ARG A 72 7.21 -4.83 8.51
N THR A 73 6.38 -4.57 9.51
CA THR A 73 6.18 -5.49 10.62
C THR A 73 5.08 -6.51 10.36
N GLY A 74 4.40 -6.44 9.21
CA GLY A 74 3.36 -7.40 8.83
C GLY A 74 2.03 -7.20 9.57
N VAL A 75 1.86 -6.07 10.29
CA VAL A 75 0.61 -5.77 11.01
C VAL A 75 -0.59 -5.83 10.08
N ALA A 76 -0.46 -5.26 8.88
CA ALA A 76 -1.53 -5.28 7.90
C ALA A 76 -1.85 -6.69 7.37
N THR A 77 -0.86 -7.57 7.23
CA THR A 77 -1.07 -8.98 6.84
C THR A 77 -1.78 -9.77 7.94
N VAL A 78 -1.41 -9.55 9.20
CA VAL A 78 -2.10 -10.12 10.37
C VAL A 78 -3.56 -9.66 10.41
N VAL A 79 -3.80 -8.39 10.16
CA VAL A 79 -5.16 -7.84 10.11
C VAL A 79 -5.95 -8.41 8.92
N GLY A 80 -5.33 -8.60 7.75
CA GLY A 80 -5.96 -9.21 6.58
C GLY A 80 -6.38 -10.66 6.80
N THR A 81 -5.52 -11.48 7.42
CA THR A 81 -5.85 -12.88 7.77
C THR A 81 -6.93 -12.96 8.86
N TRP A 82 -6.89 -12.05 9.84
CA TRP A 82 -7.95 -11.91 10.84
C TRP A 82 -9.30 -11.54 10.20
N LEU A 83 -9.30 -10.60 9.24
CA LEU A 83 -10.50 -10.21 8.48
C LEU A 83 -11.13 -11.40 7.77
N VAL A 84 -10.34 -12.17 7.02
CA VAL A 84 -10.81 -13.38 6.31
C VAL A 84 -11.46 -14.35 7.30
N LYS A 85 -10.78 -14.62 8.42
CA LYS A 85 -11.25 -15.57 9.44
C LYS A 85 -12.56 -15.12 10.09
N MET A 86 -12.71 -13.82 10.35
CA MET A 86 -13.88 -13.26 11.03
C MET A 86 -15.08 -13.07 10.08
N ALA A 87 -14.82 -12.71 8.82
CA ALA A 87 -15.85 -12.56 7.80
C ALA A 87 -16.44 -13.91 7.36
N GLY A 88 -15.61 -14.96 7.34
CA GLY A 88 -16.00 -16.30 6.88
C GLY A 88 -16.43 -16.28 5.41
N SER A 89 -17.60 -16.82 5.11
CA SER A 89 -18.18 -16.87 3.76
C SER A 89 -19.19 -15.75 3.45
N SER A 90 -19.39 -14.78 4.36
CA SER A 90 -20.41 -13.73 4.17
C SER A 90 -19.84 -12.46 3.55
N GLU A 91 -20.26 -12.14 2.32
CA GLU A 91 -19.85 -10.93 1.59
C GLU A 91 -20.20 -9.64 2.37
N ILE A 92 -21.35 -9.63 3.05
CA ILE A 92 -21.80 -8.49 3.87
C ILE A 92 -20.83 -8.26 5.03
N LYS A 93 -20.51 -9.31 5.78
CA LYS A 93 -19.57 -9.21 6.90
C LYS A 93 -18.20 -8.77 6.41
N MET A 94 -17.74 -9.31 5.28
CA MET A 94 -16.46 -8.92 4.69
C MET A 94 -16.44 -7.44 4.32
N LEU A 95 -17.46 -6.93 3.62
CA LEU A 95 -17.55 -5.53 3.24
C LEU A 95 -17.52 -4.60 4.46
N VAL A 96 -18.36 -4.89 5.47
CA VAL A 96 -18.44 -4.08 6.70
C VAL A 96 -17.10 -4.10 7.44
N LEU A 97 -16.54 -5.29 7.69
CA LEU A 97 -15.27 -5.42 8.41
C LEU A 97 -14.11 -4.79 7.64
N LEU A 98 -14.07 -4.94 6.32
CA LEU A 98 -13.08 -4.31 5.45
C LEU A 98 -13.13 -2.79 5.59
N MET A 99 -14.32 -2.19 5.47
CA MET A 99 -14.45 -0.74 5.57
C MET A 99 -14.05 -0.21 6.95
N ILE A 100 -14.49 -0.86 8.03
CA ILE A 100 -14.12 -0.47 9.40
C ILE A 100 -12.60 -0.58 9.59
N THR A 101 -12.00 -1.66 9.11
CA THR A 101 -10.58 -1.92 9.32
C THR A 101 -9.70 -0.98 8.51
N VAL A 102 -10.05 -0.75 7.24
CA VAL A 102 -9.32 0.18 6.37
C VAL A 102 -9.48 1.61 6.86
N ALA A 103 -10.69 2.03 7.25
CA ALA A 103 -10.92 3.35 7.81
C ALA A 103 -10.17 3.55 9.13
N GLY A 104 -10.19 2.55 10.02
CA GLY A 104 -9.50 2.59 11.31
C GLY A 104 -7.98 2.58 11.20
N LEU A 105 -7.39 1.77 10.31
CA LEU A 105 -5.95 1.79 10.08
C LEU A 105 -5.50 3.04 9.32
N GLY A 106 -6.26 3.46 8.31
CA GLY A 106 -5.99 4.68 7.54
C GLY A 106 -6.18 5.97 8.34
N ALA A 107 -6.87 5.91 9.49
CA ALA A 107 -6.94 7.03 10.43
C ALA A 107 -5.56 7.44 10.98
N PHE A 108 -4.56 6.56 10.90
CA PHE A 108 -3.21 6.79 11.43
C PHE A 108 -2.09 6.60 10.39
N MET A 109 -2.46 6.16 9.20
CA MET A 109 -1.54 5.86 8.10
C MET A 109 -1.95 6.67 6.87
N SER A 110 -1.08 6.75 5.86
CA SER A 110 -1.49 7.32 4.58
C SER A 110 -2.62 6.48 3.95
N SER A 111 -3.72 7.12 3.59
CA SER A 111 -4.88 6.49 2.93
C SER A 111 -4.48 5.67 1.70
N THR A 112 -3.53 6.19 0.90
CA THR A 112 -2.94 5.49 -0.26
C THR A 112 -2.17 4.24 0.16
N GLY A 113 -1.39 4.32 1.24
CA GLY A 113 -0.62 3.20 1.75
C GLY A 113 -1.51 2.06 2.23
N VAL A 114 -2.54 2.38 3.02
CA VAL A 114 -3.50 1.37 3.51
C VAL A 114 -4.22 0.70 2.36
N VAL A 115 -4.74 1.46 1.40
CA VAL A 115 -5.43 0.86 0.25
C VAL A 115 -4.50 -0.03 -0.57
N ALA A 116 -3.26 0.39 -0.85
CA ALA A 116 -2.29 -0.43 -1.56
C ALA A 116 -2.02 -1.78 -0.87
N ILE A 117 -1.97 -1.80 0.46
CA ILE A 117 -1.75 -3.03 1.25
C ILE A 117 -2.99 -3.93 1.25
N PHE A 118 -4.18 -3.34 1.27
CA PHE A 118 -5.43 -4.10 1.33
C PHE A 118 -5.91 -4.59 -0.05
N ILE A 119 -5.41 -4.05 -1.17
CA ILE A 119 -5.66 -4.58 -2.52
C ILE A 119 -5.36 -6.10 -2.63
N PRO A 120 -4.15 -6.60 -2.30
CA PRO A 120 -3.88 -8.03 -2.37
C PRO A 120 -4.75 -8.85 -1.42
N VAL A 121 -5.08 -8.32 -0.23
CA VAL A 121 -6.00 -8.97 0.72
C VAL A 121 -7.39 -9.11 0.10
N VAL A 122 -7.93 -8.04 -0.50
CA VAL A 122 -9.24 -8.06 -1.17
C VAL A 122 -9.24 -9.02 -2.37
N LEU A 123 -8.18 -9.05 -3.17
CA LEU A 123 -8.05 -10.00 -4.28
C LEU A 123 -8.04 -11.45 -3.79
N SER A 124 -7.25 -11.74 -2.74
CA SER A 124 -7.17 -13.06 -2.13
C SER A 124 -8.53 -13.50 -1.57
N VAL A 125 -9.22 -12.63 -0.84
CA VAL A 125 -10.56 -12.92 -0.30
C VAL A 125 -11.56 -13.15 -1.42
N SER A 126 -11.56 -12.32 -2.46
CA SER A 126 -12.48 -12.43 -3.59
C SER A 126 -12.32 -13.78 -4.30
N MET A 127 -11.08 -14.27 -4.42
CA MET A 127 -10.78 -15.60 -4.96
C MET A 127 -11.31 -16.73 -4.07
N HIS A 128 -11.15 -16.62 -2.75
CA HIS A 128 -11.66 -17.61 -1.80
C HIS A 128 -13.19 -17.64 -1.75
N MET A 129 -13.85 -16.48 -1.85
CA MET A 129 -15.30 -16.33 -1.80
C MET A 129 -15.98 -16.52 -3.17
N GLN A 130 -15.20 -16.71 -4.25
CA GLN A 130 -15.67 -16.72 -5.64
C GLN A 130 -16.52 -15.50 -6.03
N THR A 131 -16.26 -14.36 -5.39
CA THR A 131 -16.92 -13.08 -5.70
C THR A 131 -16.04 -12.24 -6.63
N SER A 132 -16.64 -11.40 -7.46
CA SER A 132 -15.86 -10.47 -8.29
C SER A 132 -15.13 -9.44 -7.39
N PRO A 133 -13.82 -9.20 -7.59
CA PRO A 133 -13.07 -8.15 -6.87
C PRO A 133 -13.73 -6.77 -6.97
N SER A 134 -14.41 -6.48 -8.09
CA SER A 134 -15.18 -5.26 -8.35
C SER A 134 -16.31 -5.00 -7.34
N ARG A 135 -16.62 -5.91 -6.42
CA ARG A 135 -17.59 -5.64 -5.35
C ARG A 135 -16.94 -5.13 -4.07
N LEU A 136 -15.69 -5.46 -3.82
CA LEU A 136 -14.95 -5.09 -2.60
C LEU A 136 -13.95 -3.96 -2.84
N MET A 137 -13.53 -3.75 -4.08
CA MET A 137 -12.58 -2.72 -4.49
C MET A 137 -13.13 -1.29 -4.27
N MET A 138 -14.36 -0.97 -4.66
CA MET A 138 -14.98 0.34 -4.37
C MET A 138 -15.16 0.61 -2.87
N PRO A 139 -15.70 -0.32 -2.06
CA PRO A 139 -15.73 -0.18 -0.60
C PRO A 139 -14.34 0.06 0.01
N LEU A 140 -13.30 -0.63 -0.48
CA LEU A 140 -11.92 -0.39 -0.07
C LEU A 140 -11.49 1.06 -0.36
N SER A 141 -11.76 1.55 -1.56
CA SER A 141 -11.42 2.93 -1.96
C SER A 141 -12.13 3.96 -1.08
N PHE A 142 -13.43 3.80 -0.86
CA PHE A 142 -14.22 4.71 -0.04
C PHE A 142 -13.78 4.67 1.42
N ALA A 143 -13.53 3.49 1.98
CA ALA A 143 -12.98 3.38 3.33
C ALA A 143 -11.60 4.05 3.45
N GLY A 144 -10.76 3.92 2.42
CA GLY A 144 -9.48 4.62 2.32
C GLY A 144 -9.64 6.15 2.34
N LEU A 145 -10.59 6.68 1.58
CA LEU A 145 -10.89 8.13 1.58
C LEU A 145 -11.51 8.60 2.90
N ILE A 146 -12.48 7.85 3.43
CA ILE A 146 -13.16 8.11 4.71
C ILE A 146 -12.17 8.03 5.89
N SER A 147 -11.12 7.21 5.79
CA SER A 147 -10.04 7.17 6.78
C SER A 147 -9.41 8.55 7.02
N GLY A 148 -9.36 9.36 5.97
CA GLY A 148 -8.90 10.75 6.02
C GLY A 148 -9.80 11.70 6.79
N MET A 149 -11.02 11.27 7.09
CA MET A 149 -11.99 12.02 7.89
C MET A 149 -12.03 11.52 9.34
N MET A 150 -11.11 10.63 9.75
CA MET A 150 -11.09 10.07 11.10
C MET A 150 -10.24 10.86 12.09
N THR A 151 -9.10 11.41 11.65
CA THR A 151 -8.19 12.14 12.53
C THR A 151 -7.64 13.37 11.81
N LEU A 152 -7.15 14.32 12.60
CA LEU A 152 -6.51 15.51 12.09
C LEU A 152 -5.31 15.18 11.17
N VAL A 153 -4.63 14.07 11.41
CA VAL A 153 -3.35 13.75 10.77
C VAL A 153 -3.48 12.70 9.67
N ALA A 154 -4.65 12.06 9.53
CA ALA A 154 -4.91 11.05 8.52
C ALA A 154 -4.69 11.56 7.09
N THR A 155 -4.95 12.84 6.81
CA THR A 155 -4.74 13.44 5.49
C THR A 155 -4.14 14.84 5.54
N PRO A 156 -3.36 15.22 4.51
CA PRO A 156 -2.79 16.57 4.41
C PRO A 156 -3.80 17.74 4.42
N PRO A 157 -4.98 17.66 3.77
CA PRO A 157 -5.98 18.73 3.82
C PRO A 157 -6.35 19.17 5.24
N ASN A 158 -6.54 18.22 6.16
CA ASN A 158 -6.91 18.53 7.55
C ASN A 158 -5.81 19.33 8.26
N LEU A 159 -4.56 18.95 8.04
CA LEU A 159 -3.40 19.65 8.61
C LEU A 159 -3.19 21.02 7.98
N VAL A 160 -3.42 21.17 6.68
CA VAL A 160 -3.34 22.47 6.00
C VAL A 160 -4.36 23.45 6.58
N VAL A 161 -5.61 23.02 6.74
CA VAL A 161 -6.67 23.85 7.35
C VAL A 161 -6.31 24.21 8.78
N ASN A 162 -5.74 23.27 9.53
CA ASN A 162 -5.26 23.52 10.89
C ASN A 162 -4.08 24.50 10.95
N SER A 163 -3.10 24.39 10.04
CA SER A 163 -2.01 25.37 9.91
C SER A 163 -2.56 26.76 9.61
N GLU A 164 -3.61 26.87 8.79
CA GLU A 164 -4.23 28.15 8.47
C GLU A 164 -4.91 28.80 9.69
N LEU A 165 -5.62 28.01 10.51
CA LEU A 165 -6.17 28.50 11.79
C LEU A 165 -5.08 29.06 12.70
N LEU A 166 -3.99 28.30 12.88
CA LEU A 166 -2.85 28.73 13.71
C LEU A 166 -2.18 29.98 13.16
N ARG A 167 -2.11 30.14 11.83
CA ARG A 167 -1.54 31.31 11.17
C ARG A 167 -2.32 32.59 11.44
N GLU A 168 -3.65 32.49 11.53
CA GLU A 168 -4.54 33.60 11.92
C GLU A 168 -4.56 33.84 13.45
N GLY A 169 -3.71 33.13 14.22
CA GLY A 169 -3.64 33.25 15.67
C GLY A 169 -4.77 32.55 16.42
N LEU A 170 -5.53 31.68 15.74
CA LEU A 170 -6.61 30.89 16.35
C LEU A 170 -6.06 29.59 16.93
N HIS A 171 -6.77 29.03 17.91
CA HIS A 171 -6.44 27.69 18.39
C HIS A 171 -6.70 26.66 17.29
N GLY A 172 -5.74 25.77 17.07
CA GLY A 172 -5.88 24.66 16.14
C GLY A 172 -6.94 23.64 16.60
N PHE A 173 -7.23 22.70 15.73
CA PHE A 173 -8.10 21.58 16.02
C PHE A 173 -7.40 20.54 16.91
N ASN A 174 -8.15 19.96 17.84
CA ASN A 174 -7.71 18.78 18.59
C ASN A 174 -7.60 17.55 17.68
N PHE A 175 -6.83 16.55 18.09
CA PHE A 175 -6.53 15.36 17.27
C PHE A 175 -7.78 14.63 16.74
N PHE A 176 -8.81 14.47 17.59
CA PHE A 176 -10.07 13.77 17.27
C PHE A 176 -11.26 14.71 16.99
N SER A 177 -10.99 15.99 16.69
CA SER A 177 -12.03 16.97 16.33
C SER A 177 -12.85 16.56 15.08
N VAL A 178 -12.21 15.90 14.12
CA VAL A 178 -12.83 15.44 12.85
C VAL A 178 -13.59 14.11 13.02
N THR A 179 -13.24 13.33 14.04
CA THR A 179 -13.68 11.93 14.22
C THR A 179 -15.19 11.74 14.30
N PRO A 180 -15.97 12.59 15.01
CA PRO A 180 -17.41 12.42 15.05
C PRO A 180 -18.06 12.48 13.67
N LEU A 181 -17.59 13.38 12.80
CA LEU A 181 -18.03 13.47 11.40
C LEU A 181 -17.60 12.23 10.63
N GLY A 182 -16.33 11.84 10.80
CA GLY A 182 -15.77 10.63 10.21
C GLY A 182 -16.62 9.40 10.49
N ILE A 183 -16.93 9.12 11.76
CA ILE A 183 -17.69 7.94 12.19
C ILE A 183 -19.07 7.92 11.53
N VAL A 184 -19.77 9.06 11.46
CA VAL A 184 -21.07 9.15 10.80
C VAL A 184 -20.94 8.93 9.29
N VAL A 185 -19.95 9.53 8.65
CA VAL A 185 -19.67 9.31 7.23
C VAL A 185 -19.29 7.85 6.95
N LEU A 186 -18.55 7.19 7.85
CA LEU A 186 -18.21 5.77 7.73
C LEU A 186 -19.46 4.90 7.86
N ALA A 187 -20.32 5.15 8.84
CA ALA A 187 -21.57 4.42 9.01
C ALA A 187 -22.47 4.56 7.78
N LEU A 188 -22.64 5.79 7.27
CA LEU A 188 -23.41 6.04 6.05
C LEU A 188 -22.73 5.45 4.81
N GLY A 189 -21.39 5.47 4.75
CA GLY A 189 -20.61 4.85 3.69
C GLY A 189 -20.78 3.34 3.64
N ILE A 190 -20.80 2.68 4.80
CA ILE A 190 -21.09 1.25 4.91
C ILE A 190 -22.50 0.96 4.42
N VAL A 191 -23.51 1.70 4.90
CA VAL A 191 -24.90 1.52 4.46
C VAL A 191 -25.04 1.76 2.96
N TYR A 192 -24.43 2.84 2.45
CA TYR A 192 -24.45 3.19 1.03
C TYR A 192 -23.82 2.09 0.17
N MET A 193 -22.67 1.56 0.57
CA MET A 193 -22.00 0.46 -0.15
C MET A 193 -22.79 -0.84 -0.08
N LEU A 194 -23.46 -1.13 1.04
CA LEU A 194 -24.33 -2.31 1.17
C LEU A 194 -25.55 -2.25 0.25
N VAL A 195 -26.06 -1.05 -0.03
CA VAL A 195 -27.16 -0.81 -0.99
C VAL A 195 -26.64 -0.85 -2.43
N MET A 196 -25.54 -0.13 -2.71
CA MET A 196 -25.01 0.04 -4.06
C MET A 196 -24.23 -1.18 -4.58
N ARG A 197 -23.92 -2.17 -3.74
CA ARG A 197 -23.27 -3.43 -4.17
C ARG A 197 -24.02 -4.18 -5.27
N PHE A 198 -25.33 -4.02 -5.37
CA PHE A 198 -26.13 -4.63 -6.43
C PHE A 198 -25.96 -3.93 -7.78
N MET A 199 -25.61 -2.64 -7.78
CA MET A 199 -25.29 -1.87 -8.99
C MET A 199 -23.84 -2.06 -9.45
N LEU A 200 -22.95 -2.47 -8.54
CA LEU A 200 -21.59 -2.92 -8.85
C LEU A 200 -21.67 -4.26 -9.60
N LYS A 201 -21.99 -4.19 -10.91
CA LYS A 201 -21.92 -5.33 -11.83
C LYS A 201 -20.47 -5.79 -11.92
N GLY A 202 -20.14 -6.83 -11.15
CA GLY A 202 -19.02 -7.68 -11.50
C GLY A 202 -19.51 -8.61 -12.59
N ASP A 203 -18.95 -8.50 -13.78
CA ASP A 203 -19.01 -9.63 -14.71
C ASP A 203 -18.55 -10.88 -13.94
N ALA A 204 -19.31 -11.98 -14.10
CA ALA A 204 -18.90 -13.29 -13.57
C ALA A 204 -17.42 -13.50 -13.95
N PRO A 205 -16.59 -14.05 -13.05
CA PRO A 205 -15.13 -13.95 -13.13
C PRO A 205 -14.64 -14.19 -14.56
N GLY A 206 -14.39 -13.08 -15.26
CA GLY A 206 -13.81 -13.12 -16.59
C GLY A 206 -12.43 -13.72 -16.44
N GLN A 207 -12.22 -14.87 -17.07
CA GLN A 207 -11.01 -15.70 -17.06
C GLN A 207 -9.72 -15.00 -17.54
N GLN A 208 -9.64 -13.66 -17.57
CA GLN A 208 -8.62 -12.93 -18.31
C GLN A 208 -7.84 -11.86 -17.53
N ALA A 209 -7.95 -11.77 -16.21
CA ALA A 209 -6.86 -11.20 -15.42
C ALA A 209 -5.90 -12.35 -15.13
N GLY A 210 -4.74 -12.39 -15.81
CA GLY A 210 -3.73 -13.45 -15.72
C GLY A 210 -3.64 -14.00 -14.30
N LYS A 211 -4.12 -15.24 -14.13
CA LYS A 211 -4.31 -15.91 -12.85
C LYS A 211 -2.95 -15.93 -12.14
N ARG A 212 -2.69 -14.98 -11.24
CA ARG A 212 -1.47 -15.01 -10.42
C ARG A 212 -1.55 -16.27 -9.59
N ARG A 213 -0.68 -17.23 -9.91
CA ARG A 213 -0.71 -18.58 -9.35
C ARG A 213 -0.17 -18.54 -7.93
N THR A 214 -0.89 -19.12 -6.98
CA THR A 214 -0.37 -19.31 -5.62
C THR A 214 0.69 -20.40 -5.61
N PHE A 215 1.50 -20.47 -4.54
CA PHE A 215 2.44 -21.59 -4.37
C PHE A 215 1.73 -22.94 -4.45
N ARG A 216 0.51 -23.04 -3.90
CA ARG A 216 -0.30 -24.25 -3.93
C ARG A 216 -0.75 -24.62 -5.34
N ASP A 217 -1.07 -23.63 -6.17
CA ASP A 217 -1.43 -23.86 -7.58
C ASP A 217 -0.24 -24.38 -8.36
N LEU A 218 0.96 -23.80 -8.18
CA LEU A 218 2.19 -24.26 -8.82
C LEU A 218 2.55 -25.68 -8.38
N ILE A 219 2.47 -25.98 -7.08
CA ILE A 219 2.71 -27.33 -6.54
C ILE A 219 1.76 -28.35 -7.15
N ARG A 220 0.48 -28.00 -7.31
CA ARG A 220 -0.53 -28.90 -7.88
C ARG A 220 -0.35 -29.06 -9.39
N GLU A 221 -0.10 -27.98 -10.11
CA GLU A 221 0.03 -27.96 -11.58
C GLU A 221 1.29 -28.69 -12.05
N TYR A 222 2.42 -28.49 -11.35
CA TYR A 222 3.66 -29.23 -11.60
C TYR A 222 3.68 -30.60 -10.89
N ARG A 223 2.57 -31.04 -10.28
CA ARG A 223 2.43 -32.34 -9.57
C ARG A 223 3.54 -32.59 -8.53
N LEU A 224 4.03 -31.53 -7.88
CA LEU A 224 5.13 -31.60 -6.91
C LEU A 224 4.76 -32.38 -5.63
N THR A 225 3.48 -32.43 -5.26
CA THR A 225 2.96 -33.18 -4.09
C THR A 225 3.28 -34.68 -4.11
N GLY A 226 3.42 -35.28 -5.31
CA GLY A 226 3.78 -36.69 -5.45
C GLY A 226 5.29 -36.94 -5.43
N ARG A 227 6.11 -35.91 -5.69
CA ARG A 227 7.55 -36.01 -6.00
C ARG A 227 8.45 -35.52 -4.85
N ALA A 228 7.99 -34.52 -4.10
CA ALA A 228 8.70 -34.01 -2.94
C ALA A 228 8.52 -34.91 -1.71
N ARG A 229 9.60 -35.13 -0.95
CA ARG A 229 9.64 -35.88 0.30
C ARG A 229 10.36 -35.07 1.38
N ARG A 230 9.86 -35.14 2.62
CA ARG A 230 10.56 -34.60 3.79
C ARG A 230 11.19 -35.74 4.56
N LEU A 231 12.51 -35.68 4.72
CA LEU A 231 13.30 -36.73 5.33
C LEU A 231 14.19 -36.11 6.42
N ALA A 232 14.02 -36.52 7.67
CA ALA A 232 14.85 -36.05 8.77
C ALA A 232 16.13 -36.88 8.88
N ILE A 233 17.28 -36.22 9.00
CA ILE A 233 18.58 -36.88 9.20
C ILE A 233 18.67 -37.35 10.65
N ARG A 234 18.73 -38.67 10.86
CA ARG A 234 18.91 -39.24 12.20
C ARG A 234 20.34 -39.07 12.71
N PRO A 235 20.55 -39.00 14.04
CA PRO A 235 21.89 -39.11 14.62
C PRO A 235 22.55 -40.41 14.16
N GLY A 236 23.77 -40.33 13.62
CA GLY A 236 24.51 -41.47 13.06
C GLY A 236 24.38 -41.66 11.54
N SER A 237 23.59 -40.82 10.86
CA SER A 237 23.49 -40.85 9.39
C SER A 237 24.85 -40.62 8.71
N PRO A 238 25.18 -41.38 7.63
CA PRO A 238 26.40 -41.16 6.83
C PRO A 238 26.48 -39.76 6.19
N MET A 239 25.35 -39.05 6.12
CA MET A 239 25.26 -37.71 5.56
C MET A 239 25.81 -36.64 6.52
N VAL A 240 25.89 -36.90 7.82
CA VAL A 240 26.29 -35.90 8.81
C VAL A 240 27.77 -35.52 8.62
N GLY A 241 28.02 -34.22 8.47
CA GLY A 241 29.36 -33.66 8.26
C GLY A 241 29.87 -33.73 6.81
N GLN A 242 29.12 -34.33 5.89
CA GLN A 242 29.47 -34.35 4.47
C GLN A 242 28.83 -33.19 3.71
N ARG A 243 29.52 -32.74 2.65
CA ARG A 243 29.00 -31.72 1.73
C ARG A 243 28.03 -32.34 0.74
N LEU A 244 27.05 -31.55 0.30
CA LEU A 244 26.03 -31.99 -0.65
C LEU A 244 26.64 -32.52 -1.97
N ASP A 245 27.66 -31.87 -2.52
CA ASP A 245 28.29 -32.31 -3.77
C ASP A 245 29.04 -33.64 -3.62
N ASP A 246 29.67 -33.88 -2.47
CA ASP A 246 30.44 -35.10 -2.19
C ASP A 246 29.52 -36.33 -2.09
N LEU A 247 28.30 -36.12 -1.60
CA LEU A 247 27.29 -37.17 -1.43
C LEU A 247 26.70 -37.67 -2.76
N LYS A 248 26.83 -36.89 -3.85
CA LYS A 248 26.36 -37.23 -5.20
C LYS A 248 24.93 -37.80 -5.23
N LEU A 249 24.04 -37.27 -4.38
CA LEU A 249 22.70 -37.81 -4.15
C LEU A 249 21.86 -37.89 -5.43
N ARG A 250 22.05 -36.93 -6.33
CA ARG A 250 21.36 -36.89 -7.61
C ARG A 250 21.81 -38.01 -8.56
N GLU A 251 23.10 -38.32 -8.59
CA GLU A 251 23.67 -39.37 -9.45
C GLU A 251 23.35 -40.77 -8.90
N ARG A 252 23.48 -40.97 -7.57
CA ARG A 252 23.31 -42.28 -6.93
C ARG A 252 21.84 -42.67 -6.73
N TYR A 253 20.99 -41.71 -6.38
CA TYR A 253 19.64 -41.99 -5.89
C TYR A 253 18.54 -41.26 -6.67
N GLY A 254 18.90 -40.46 -7.69
CA GLY A 254 17.93 -39.56 -8.34
C GLY A 254 17.35 -38.49 -7.38
N ALA A 255 18.01 -38.29 -6.23
CA ALA A 255 17.51 -37.47 -5.13
C ALA A 255 18.02 -36.03 -5.25
N ASN A 256 17.12 -35.10 -5.56
CA ASN A 256 17.47 -33.68 -5.67
C ASN A 256 17.11 -32.91 -4.40
N VAL A 257 18.11 -32.45 -3.64
CA VAL A 257 17.87 -31.65 -2.43
C VAL A 257 17.46 -30.22 -2.82
N ILE A 258 16.19 -29.90 -2.54
CA ILE A 258 15.57 -28.59 -2.76
C ILE A 258 15.95 -27.61 -1.64
N GLY A 259 16.00 -28.07 -0.39
CA GLY A 259 16.30 -27.24 0.77
C GLY A 259 16.54 -28.05 2.05
N VAL A 260 17.13 -27.42 3.06
CA VAL A 260 17.35 -28.00 4.39
C VAL A 260 16.70 -27.13 5.45
N GLU A 261 15.88 -27.72 6.30
CA GLU A 261 15.39 -27.04 7.50
C GLU A 261 16.36 -27.20 8.65
N ARG A 262 16.65 -26.07 9.32
CA ARG A 262 17.43 -26.04 10.56
C ARG A 262 16.71 -25.32 11.67
N TRP A 263 16.90 -25.80 12.88
CA TRP A 263 16.48 -25.08 14.08
C TRP A 263 17.43 -23.90 14.34
N ARG A 264 16.91 -22.67 14.31
CA ARG A 264 17.63 -21.45 14.69
C ARG A 264 16.73 -20.56 15.55
N ARG A 265 17.24 -20.11 16.70
CA ARG A 265 16.57 -19.16 17.62
C ARG A 265 15.06 -19.46 17.78
N PHE A 266 14.73 -20.65 18.30
CA PHE A 266 13.36 -21.08 18.63
C PHE A 266 12.39 -21.35 17.45
N ARG A 267 12.83 -21.32 16.19
CA ARG A 267 12.03 -21.74 15.03
C ARG A 267 12.81 -22.59 14.03
N ARG A 268 12.11 -23.38 13.20
CA ARG A 268 12.70 -24.01 12.00
C ARG A 268 12.74 -22.98 10.88
N VAL A 269 13.89 -22.86 10.23
CA VAL A 269 14.13 -21.96 9.09
C VAL A 269 14.66 -22.81 7.96
N ILE A 270 14.17 -22.61 6.74
CA ILE A 270 14.76 -23.27 5.58
C ILE A 270 16.03 -22.52 5.18
N VAL A 271 17.11 -23.26 5.06
CA VAL A 271 18.42 -22.78 4.63
C VAL A 271 18.65 -23.24 3.20
N ASN A 272 19.00 -22.29 2.33
CA ASN A 272 19.47 -22.62 0.99
C ASN A 272 20.76 -23.44 1.08
N VAL A 273 20.77 -24.55 0.37
CA VAL A 273 21.88 -25.51 0.37
C VAL A 273 22.63 -25.31 -0.94
N ASN A 274 23.91 -24.97 -0.87
CA ASN A 274 24.81 -25.00 -2.01
C ASN A 274 25.66 -26.28 -1.96
N GLY A 275 26.41 -26.57 -3.02
CA GLY A 275 27.19 -27.81 -3.12
C GLY A 275 28.19 -28.04 -1.98
N VAL A 276 28.70 -26.94 -1.40
CA VAL A 276 29.63 -26.95 -0.25
C VAL A 276 28.94 -27.00 1.12
N SER A 277 27.61 -27.00 1.17
CA SER A 277 26.88 -27.03 2.43
C SER A 277 26.98 -28.40 3.10
N GLU A 278 27.44 -28.41 4.34
CA GLU A 278 27.52 -29.61 5.17
C GLU A 278 26.21 -29.89 5.89
N PHE A 279 25.80 -31.16 5.96
CA PHE A 279 24.59 -31.58 6.68
C PHE A 279 24.86 -31.82 8.17
N ARG A 280 23.86 -31.57 9.01
CA ARG A 280 23.92 -31.79 10.46
C ARG A 280 22.87 -32.79 10.91
N ALA A 281 23.12 -33.46 12.03
CA ALA A 281 22.11 -34.30 12.66
C ALA A 281 20.85 -33.47 12.98
N ARG A 282 19.68 -34.05 12.73
CA ARG A 282 18.35 -33.40 12.87
C ARG A 282 18.02 -32.32 11.82
N ASP A 283 18.87 -32.12 10.82
CA ASP A 283 18.46 -31.39 9.62
C ASP A 283 17.28 -32.13 8.96
N VAL A 284 16.30 -31.40 8.43
CA VAL A 284 15.23 -32.01 7.63
C VAL A 284 15.42 -31.63 6.17
N LEU A 285 15.60 -32.64 5.34
CA LEU A 285 15.80 -32.53 3.91
C LEU A 285 14.46 -32.46 3.20
N LEU A 286 14.30 -31.46 2.34
CA LEU A 286 13.26 -31.43 1.33
C LEU A 286 13.87 -31.92 0.01
N ILE A 287 13.48 -33.11 -0.42
CA ILE A 287 14.06 -33.79 -1.58
C ILE A 287 12.99 -34.00 -2.64
N ASP A 288 13.30 -33.66 -3.89
CA ASP A 288 12.55 -34.09 -5.07
C ASP A 288 13.13 -35.41 -5.58
N MET A 289 12.31 -36.46 -5.57
CA MET A 289 12.67 -37.82 -6.02
C MET A 289 11.95 -38.17 -7.33
N SER A 290 11.66 -37.19 -8.18
CA SER A 290 10.88 -37.38 -9.43
C SER A 290 11.48 -38.36 -10.43
N ALA A 291 12.79 -38.56 -10.39
CA ALA A 291 13.56 -39.40 -11.31
C ALA A 291 14.26 -40.56 -10.59
N ALA A 292 13.86 -40.87 -9.35
CA ALA A 292 14.47 -41.95 -8.58
C ALA A 292 14.00 -43.31 -9.11
N GLU A 293 14.93 -44.10 -9.66
CA GLU A 293 14.72 -45.54 -9.94
C GLU A 293 14.80 -46.38 -8.66
N VAL A 294 15.37 -45.81 -7.59
CA VAL A 294 15.59 -46.45 -6.28
C VAL A 294 14.36 -46.26 -5.37
N ASP A 295 13.97 -47.31 -4.65
CA ASP A 295 12.86 -47.22 -3.68
C ASP A 295 13.23 -46.26 -2.54
N LEU A 296 12.31 -45.35 -2.20
CA LEU A 296 12.45 -44.40 -1.08
C LEU A 296 12.82 -45.11 0.23
N ARG A 297 12.33 -46.34 0.43
CA ARG A 297 12.63 -47.15 1.61
C ARG A 297 14.11 -47.53 1.70
N GLU A 298 14.72 -47.87 0.57
CA GLU A 298 16.13 -48.22 0.47
C GLU A 298 17.00 -46.99 0.74
N PHE A 299 16.68 -45.85 0.10
CA PHE A 299 17.35 -44.58 0.38
C PHE A 299 17.27 -44.17 1.85
N CYS A 300 16.10 -44.34 2.48
CA CYS A 300 15.94 -44.03 3.90
C CYS A 300 16.71 -44.98 4.82
N ALA A 301 16.80 -46.27 4.46
CA ALA A 301 17.53 -47.26 5.24
C ALA A 301 19.05 -47.04 5.18
N GLU A 302 19.60 -46.85 3.99
CA GLU A 302 21.05 -46.66 3.79
C GLU A 302 21.57 -45.36 4.40
N GLN A 303 20.81 -44.27 4.23
CA GLN A 303 21.21 -42.95 4.71
C GLN A 303 20.71 -42.64 6.12
N LEU A 304 20.06 -43.59 6.81
CA LEU A 304 19.45 -43.43 8.13
C LEU A 304 18.55 -42.18 8.21
N LEU A 305 17.60 -42.09 7.28
CA LEU A 305 16.64 -41.00 7.18
C LEU A 305 15.26 -41.43 7.70
N GLU A 306 14.56 -40.49 8.32
CA GLU A 306 13.21 -40.69 8.81
C GLU A 306 12.17 -39.95 7.97
N PRO A 307 11.22 -40.65 7.33
CA PRO A 307 10.15 -40.02 6.59
C PRO A 307 9.26 -39.18 7.50
N MET A 308 9.07 -37.91 7.15
CA MET A 308 8.13 -37.02 7.83
C MET A 308 6.90 -36.77 6.97
N VAL A 309 5.74 -36.63 7.60
CA VAL A 309 4.48 -36.34 6.90
C VAL A 309 4.54 -34.94 6.28
N LEU A 310 4.36 -34.88 4.97
CA LEU A 310 4.23 -33.65 4.20
C LEU A 310 2.75 -33.24 4.20
N ARG A 311 2.31 -32.42 5.18
CA ARG A 311 0.96 -31.84 5.13
C ARG A 311 0.95 -30.68 4.15
N GLY A 312 -0.14 -30.51 3.39
CA GLY A 312 -0.25 -29.42 2.40
C GLY A 312 -0.08 -28.01 2.98
N GLU A 313 -0.41 -27.82 4.25
CA GLU A 313 -0.23 -26.57 5.02
C GLU A 313 1.23 -26.27 5.37
N TYR A 314 2.13 -27.27 5.25
CA TYR A 314 3.54 -27.13 5.59
C TYR A 314 4.30 -26.25 4.60
N PHE A 315 3.91 -26.27 3.32
CA PHE A 315 4.52 -25.42 2.31
C PHE A 315 4.13 -23.96 2.50
N SER A 316 2.90 -23.66 2.92
CA SER A 316 2.46 -22.27 3.16
C SER A 316 3.18 -21.60 4.33
N ASP A 317 3.41 -22.30 5.44
CA ASP A 317 4.03 -21.71 6.64
C ASP A 317 5.56 -21.51 6.52
N GLN A 318 6.24 -22.24 5.63
CA GLN A 318 7.69 -22.15 5.42
C GLN A 318 8.12 -21.64 4.04
N ALA A 319 7.20 -21.49 3.08
CA ALA A 319 7.47 -20.89 1.76
C ALA A 319 7.93 -19.43 1.83
N LEU A 320 7.75 -18.75 2.98
CA LEU A 320 8.29 -17.41 3.20
C LEU A 320 9.83 -17.38 3.12
N ASP A 321 10.52 -18.49 3.41
CA ASP A 321 11.99 -18.57 3.42
C ASP A 321 12.61 -19.09 2.11
N VAL A 322 11.82 -19.71 1.21
CA VAL A 322 12.30 -20.26 -0.08
C VAL A 322 11.44 -19.73 -1.23
N GLY A 323 12.05 -18.97 -2.12
CA GLY A 323 11.36 -18.41 -3.26
C GLY A 323 11.12 -19.42 -4.38
N MET A 324 10.01 -19.26 -5.08
CA MET A 324 9.65 -20.03 -6.28
C MET A 324 9.19 -19.06 -7.36
N ALA A 325 9.55 -19.30 -8.61
CA ALA A 325 9.11 -18.48 -9.73
C ALA A 325 9.05 -19.30 -11.03
N GLU A 326 8.10 -18.96 -11.90
CA GLU A 326 8.10 -19.42 -13.29
C GLU A 326 8.93 -18.44 -14.13
N ILE A 327 9.91 -18.96 -14.85
CA ILE A 327 10.74 -18.21 -15.79
C ILE A 327 10.62 -18.81 -17.19
N SER A 328 10.74 -17.99 -18.22
CA SER A 328 10.82 -18.44 -19.62
C SER A 328 12.10 -17.93 -20.25
N LEU A 329 12.58 -18.66 -21.26
CA LEU A 329 13.69 -18.22 -22.10
C LEU A 329 13.26 -17.07 -23.01
N ILE A 330 14.20 -16.17 -23.29
CA ILE A 330 14.07 -15.10 -24.28
C ILE A 330 14.42 -15.66 -25.67
N PRO A 331 13.77 -15.20 -26.78
CA PRO A 331 14.04 -15.68 -28.14
C PRO A 331 15.51 -15.69 -28.57
N GLU A 332 16.32 -14.74 -28.11
CA GLU A 332 17.73 -14.59 -28.45
C GLU A 332 18.70 -15.29 -27.47
N SER A 333 18.19 -16.13 -26.57
CA SER A 333 19.00 -16.78 -25.54
C SER A 333 19.94 -17.86 -26.11
N GLU A 334 21.23 -17.81 -25.73
CA GLU A 334 22.23 -18.84 -26.09
C GLU A 334 22.04 -20.17 -25.34
N LEU A 335 21.01 -20.26 -24.49
CA LEU A 335 20.65 -21.43 -23.71
C LEU A 335 19.61 -22.30 -24.40
N ILE A 336 19.02 -21.82 -25.50
CA ILE A 336 18.08 -22.62 -26.31
C ILE A 336 18.81 -23.83 -26.88
N GLY A 337 18.21 -25.01 -26.73
CA GLY A 337 18.76 -26.30 -27.17
C GLY A 337 19.70 -26.96 -26.17
N LYS A 338 20.09 -26.30 -25.08
CA LYS A 338 20.92 -26.90 -24.01
C LYS A 338 20.04 -27.49 -22.90
N SER A 339 20.54 -28.54 -22.25
CA SER A 339 19.86 -29.13 -21.08
C SER A 339 20.16 -28.36 -19.79
N VAL A 340 19.30 -28.52 -18.77
CA VAL A 340 19.51 -27.92 -17.44
C VAL A 340 20.85 -28.36 -16.83
N ARG A 341 21.29 -29.60 -17.13
CA ARG A 341 22.58 -30.15 -16.73
C ARG A 341 23.76 -29.46 -17.42
N GLU A 342 23.71 -29.30 -18.75
CA GLU A 342 24.76 -28.63 -19.52
C GLU A 342 24.93 -27.16 -19.13
N ILE A 343 23.82 -26.49 -18.80
CA ILE A 343 23.83 -25.10 -18.33
C ILE A 343 24.46 -24.97 -16.93
N ALA A 344 24.56 -26.07 -16.19
CA ALA A 344 24.93 -26.10 -14.78
C ALA A 344 24.10 -25.08 -13.96
N PHE A 345 22.78 -25.06 -14.18
CA PHE A 345 21.88 -23.98 -13.75
C PHE A 345 22.01 -23.63 -12.25
N ARG A 346 22.18 -24.65 -11.40
CA ARG A 346 22.37 -24.48 -9.95
C ARG A 346 23.68 -23.76 -9.61
N THR A 347 24.78 -24.14 -10.27
CA THR A 347 26.10 -23.54 -10.03
C THR A 347 26.17 -22.12 -10.59
N ARG A 348 25.57 -21.90 -11.77
CA ARG A 348 25.59 -20.61 -12.47
C ARG A 348 24.67 -19.56 -11.85
N TYR A 349 23.47 -19.95 -11.43
CA TYR A 349 22.44 -19.03 -10.94
C TYR A 349 22.09 -19.18 -9.46
N GLY A 350 22.58 -20.23 -8.79
CA GLY A 350 22.27 -20.50 -7.38
C GLY A 350 20.82 -20.91 -7.12
N LEU A 351 20.10 -21.34 -8.16
CA LEU A 351 18.70 -21.76 -8.11
C LEU A 351 18.51 -23.19 -8.58
N ASN A 352 17.48 -23.87 -8.07
CA ASN A 352 17.12 -25.22 -8.48
C ASN A 352 15.95 -25.20 -9.45
N VAL A 353 16.04 -25.95 -10.54
CA VAL A 353 14.91 -26.23 -11.43
C VAL A 353 14.13 -27.42 -10.88
N VAL A 354 12.82 -27.26 -10.69
CA VAL A 354 11.93 -28.29 -10.11
C VAL A 354 10.78 -28.69 -11.05
N GLY A 355 10.60 -27.94 -12.14
CA GLY A 355 9.57 -28.19 -13.13
C GLY A 355 9.92 -27.58 -14.48
N LEU A 356 9.54 -28.26 -15.56
CA LEU A 356 9.56 -27.73 -16.92
C LEU A 356 8.16 -27.92 -17.50
N LYS A 357 7.68 -26.92 -18.23
CA LYS A 357 6.36 -26.90 -18.83
C LYS A 357 6.49 -26.48 -20.29
N ARG A 358 5.94 -27.31 -21.19
CA ARG A 358 5.96 -27.12 -22.64
C ARG A 358 4.53 -27.17 -23.16
N ASP A 359 4.15 -26.20 -23.99
CA ASP A 359 2.81 -26.10 -24.59
C ASP A 359 1.65 -26.21 -23.57
N GLY A 360 1.85 -25.68 -22.36
CA GLY A 360 0.83 -25.72 -21.31
C GLY A 360 0.82 -26.97 -20.44
N VAL A 361 1.66 -27.98 -20.74
CA VAL A 361 1.72 -29.27 -20.02
C VAL A 361 3.04 -29.39 -19.25
N ALA A 362 2.97 -29.77 -17.98
CA ALA A 362 4.16 -30.06 -17.17
C ALA A 362 4.78 -31.39 -17.62
N LEU A 363 6.08 -31.36 -17.93
CA LEU A 363 6.84 -32.55 -18.34
C LEU A 363 7.10 -33.47 -17.14
N GLU A 364 7.06 -34.78 -17.38
CA GLU A 364 7.32 -35.83 -16.40
C GLU A 364 8.69 -36.49 -16.65
N GLY A 365 9.41 -36.89 -15.59
CA GLY A 365 10.71 -37.59 -15.69
C GLY A 365 11.93 -36.74 -15.33
N SER A 366 13.10 -37.10 -15.89
CA SER A 366 14.39 -36.42 -15.63
C SER A 366 14.46 -35.09 -16.38
N LEU A 367 14.10 -34.01 -15.71
CA LEU A 367 14.19 -32.64 -16.23
C LEU A 367 15.63 -32.16 -16.45
N ALA A 368 16.63 -32.90 -15.95
CA ALA A 368 18.02 -32.49 -16.00
C ALA A 368 18.62 -32.60 -17.41
N ASP A 369 18.17 -33.60 -18.18
CA ASP A 369 18.73 -33.95 -19.49
C ASP A 369 17.88 -33.46 -20.67
N GLU A 370 16.70 -32.92 -20.40
CA GLU A 370 15.81 -32.37 -21.42
C GLU A 370 16.37 -31.06 -21.99
N PRO A 371 16.50 -30.94 -23.33
CA PRO A 371 16.90 -29.69 -23.97
C PRO A 371 15.78 -28.65 -23.85
N LEU A 372 16.17 -27.43 -23.46
CA LEU A 372 15.24 -26.32 -23.32
C LEU A 372 14.86 -25.76 -24.69
N LEU A 373 13.57 -25.67 -24.99
CA LEU A 373 13.02 -25.11 -26.22
C LEU A 373 12.44 -23.72 -26.00
N MET A 374 12.28 -22.99 -27.10
CA MET A 374 11.60 -21.70 -27.09
C MET A 374 10.13 -21.88 -26.66
N GLY A 375 9.66 -21.06 -25.72
CA GLY A 375 8.31 -21.16 -25.16
C GLY A 375 8.20 -22.08 -23.93
N ASP A 376 9.28 -22.76 -23.54
CA ASP A 376 9.31 -23.53 -22.29
C ASP A 376 9.24 -22.60 -21.06
N ILE A 377 8.42 -23.02 -20.09
CA ILE A 377 8.28 -22.38 -18.79
C ILE A 377 8.97 -23.25 -17.74
N ILE A 378 10.01 -22.70 -17.12
CA ILE A 378 10.85 -23.35 -16.12
C ILE A 378 10.41 -22.88 -14.72
N LEU A 379 10.09 -23.82 -13.84
CA LEU A 379 9.81 -23.53 -12.44
C LEU A 379 11.11 -23.61 -11.64
N VAL A 380 11.55 -22.48 -11.08
CA VAL A 380 12.76 -22.37 -10.27
C VAL A 380 12.45 -22.16 -8.80
N VAL A 381 13.29 -22.70 -7.92
CA VAL A 381 13.19 -22.60 -6.46
C VAL A 381 14.57 -22.22 -5.87
N GLY A 382 14.60 -21.24 -4.96
CA GLY A 382 15.83 -20.83 -4.26
C GLY A 382 15.72 -19.48 -3.55
N ASN A 383 16.84 -18.77 -3.43
CA ASN A 383 16.88 -17.47 -2.73
C ASN A 383 16.11 -16.39 -3.51
N TRP A 384 15.18 -15.68 -2.86
CA TRP A 384 14.44 -14.56 -3.45
C TRP A 384 15.34 -13.51 -4.11
N LYS A 385 16.46 -13.16 -3.48
CA LYS A 385 17.41 -12.17 -4.06
C LYS A 385 17.97 -12.65 -5.40
N LEU A 386 18.25 -13.95 -5.54
CA LEU A 386 18.78 -14.53 -6.78
C LEU A 386 17.69 -14.62 -7.86
N ILE A 387 16.45 -14.95 -7.49
CA ILE A 387 15.30 -14.94 -8.40
C ILE A 387 15.05 -13.52 -8.95
N SER A 388 15.06 -12.51 -8.08
CA SER A 388 14.91 -11.11 -8.51
C SER A 388 16.07 -10.64 -9.40
N LEU A 389 17.30 -11.07 -9.12
CA LEU A 389 18.47 -10.78 -9.96
C LEU A 389 18.35 -11.41 -11.36
N LEU A 390 17.80 -12.62 -11.47
CA LEU A 390 17.50 -13.26 -12.74
C LEU A 390 16.56 -12.42 -13.61
N GLY A 391 15.52 -11.85 -13.01
CA GLY A 391 14.57 -10.99 -13.73
C GLY A 391 15.08 -9.59 -14.07
N GLN A 392 16.04 -9.05 -13.31
CA GLN A 392 16.58 -7.69 -13.53
C GLN A 392 17.85 -7.65 -14.37
N LYS A 393 18.68 -8.70 -14.34
CA LYS A 393 20.00 -8.74 -15.01
C LYS A 393 20.14 -9.83 -16.07
N GLY A 394 19.18 -10.74 -16.21
CA GLY A 394 19.26 -11.85 -17.16
C GLY A 394 19.03 -11.40 -18.60
N ARG A 395 20.00 -11.63 -19.49
CA ARG A 395 19.79 -11.53 -20.96
C ARG A 395 19.03 -12.73 -21.53
N ASP A 396 18.97 -13.82 -20.76
CA ASP A 396 18.51 -15.13 -21.23
C ASP A 396 17.10 -15.51 -20.73
N PHE A 397 16.57 -14.83 -19.70
CA PHE A 397 15.32 -15.22 -19.01
C PHE A 397 14.38 -14.05 -18.72
N VAL A 398 13.08 -14.30 -18.82
CA VAL A 398 12.00 -13.44 -18.31
C VAL A 398 11.30 -14.15 -17.16
N VAL A 399 11.14 -13.47 -16.02
CA VAL A 399 10.32 -13.98 -14.91
C VAL A 399 8.85 -13.75 -15.28
N LEU A 400 8.12 -14.84 -15.55
CA LEU A 400 6.74 -14.79 -16.03
C LEU A 400 5.75 -14.61 -14.89
N ASN A 401 5.87 -15.41 -13.82
CA ASN A 401 4.98 -15.35 -12.67
C ASN A 401 5.79 -15.46 -11.37
N MET A 402 5.56 -14.52 -10.46
CA MET A 402 5.94 -14.62 -9.06
C MET A 402 4.70 -14.96 -8.23
N PRO A 403 4.77 -15.94 -7.31
CA PRO A 403 3.69 -16.24 -6.37
C PRO A 403 3.28 -14.99 -5.59
N VAL A 404 1.99 -14.84 -5.30
CA VAL A 404 1.42 -13.67 -4.62
C VAL A 404 2.06 -13.46 -3.24
N GLU A 405 2.51 -14.54 -2.62
CA GLU A 405 3.15 -14.62 -1.31
C GLU A 405 4.52 -13.89 -1.25
N VAL A 406 5.10 -13.52 -2.41
CA VAL A 406 6.27 -12.60 -2.49
C VAL A 406 5.99 -11.24 -1.86
N SER A 407 4.74 -10.79 -1.93
CA SER A 407 4.31 -9.52 -1.34
C SER A 407 4.06 -9.61 0.18
N GLU A 408 4.03 -10.82 0.75
CA GLU A 408 3.71 -11.05 2.17
C GLU A 408 4.94 -11.31 3.06
N ALA A 409 6.12 -11.54 2.47
CA ALA A 409 7.38 -11.71 3.22
C ALA A 409 7.87 -10.39 3.82
N SER A 410 7.15 -9.90 4.82
CA SER A 410 7.46 -8.65 5.52
C SER A 410 8.76 -8.81 6.34
N PRO A 411 9.81 -7.99 6.11
CA PRO A 411 11.14 -8.21 6.66
C PRO A 411 11.22 -8.32 8.20
N ALA A 412 10.24 -7.75 8.91
CA ALA A 412 10.21 -7.67 10.37
C ALA A 412 8.94 -8.26 11.00
N HIS A 413 8.36 -9.33 10.43
CA HIS A 413 7.09 -9.91 10.89
C HIS A 413 7.02 -10.26 12.39
N SER A 414 8.16 -10.54 13.03
CA SER A 414 8.25 -10.80 14.48
C SER A 414 8.10 -9.54 15.37
N GLN A 415 8.12 -8.34 14.78
CA GLN A 415 8.10 -7.06 15.50
C GLN A 415 6.74 -6.37 15.49
N ALA A 416 5.69 -7.02 14.95
CA ALA A 416 4.32 -6.48 14.95
C ALA A 416 3.84 -5.96 16.32
N PRO A 417 4.06 -6.65 17.46
CA PRO A 417 3.64 -6.13 18.76
C PRO A 417 4.33 -4.81 19.14
N HIS A 418 5.61 -4.65 18.81
CA HIS A 418 6.37 -3.43 19.08
C HIS A 418 5.89 -2.27 18.20
N ALA A 419 5.56 -2.52 16.93
CA ALA A 419 5.01 -1.50 16.05
C ALA A 419 3.63 -1.01 16.53
N ILE A 420 2.76 -1.94 16.95
CA ILE A 420 1.46 -1.60 17.54
C ILE A 420 1.66 -0.82 18.85
N PHE A 421 2.60 -1.23 19.70
CA PHE A 421 2.94 -0.50 20.93
C PHE A 421 3.38 0.94 20.63
N CYS A 422 4.28 1.14 19.67
CA CYS A 422 4.71 2.49 19.26
C CYS A 422 3.54 3.34 18.75
N LEU A 423 2.63 2.75 17.96
CA LEU A 423 1.44 3.43 17.46
C LEU A 423 0.50 3.84 18.61
N VAL A 424 0.17 2.91 19.50
CA VAL A 424 -0.72 3.17 20.65
C VAL A 424 -0.10 4.22 21.58
N LEU A 425 1.21 4.15 21.82
CA LEU A 425 1.92 5.14 22.61
C LEU A 425 1.86 6.52 21.95
N MET A 426 2.12 6.61 20.64
CA MET A 426 2.00 7.88 19.91
C MET A 426 0.62 8.51 20.10
N VAL A 427 -0.45 7.73 19.91
CA VAL A 427 -1.83 8.20 20.05
C VAL A 427 -2.11 8.64 21.48
N ALA A 428 -1.64 7.89 22.48
CA ALA A 428 -1.77 8.26 23.88
C ALA A 428 -1.07 9.59 24.20
N LEU A 429 0.13 9.84 23.66
CA LEU A 429 0.84 11.11 23.84
C LEU A 429 0.10 12.28 23.17
N MET A 430 -0.43 12.07 21.95
CA MET A 430 -1.22 13.08 21.23
C MET A 430 -2.55 13.42 21.93
N LEU A 431 -3.06 12.55 22.79
CA LEU A 431 -4.28 12.76 23.56
C LEU A 431 -4.07 13.60 24.83
N THR A 432 -2.84 13.66 25.34
CA THR A 432 -2.56 14.34 26.61
C THR A 432 -2.47 15.86 26.49
N ASP A 433 -2.47 16.43 25.27
CA ASP A 433 -2.30 17.86 24.93
C ASP A 433 -1.02 18.54 25.51
N GLU A 434 -0.29 17.90 26.43
CA GLU A 434 0.96 18.38 27.02
C GLU A 434 2.15 18.30 26.05
N ILE A 435 2.13 17.30 25.14
CA ILE A 435 3.21 17.07 24.18
C ILE A 435 2.74 17.48 22.79
N PRO A 436 3.44 18.40 22.10
CA PRO A 436 3.12 18.75 20.73
C PRO A 436 3.08 17.53 19.81
N ASN A 437 2.04 17.38 19.00
CA ASN A 437 1.83 16.24 18.09
C ASN A 437 3.08 15.85 17.25
N PRO A 438 3.84 16.81 16.66
CA PRO A 438 5.06 16.45 15.91
C PRO A 438 6.10 15.75 16.78
N ILE A 439 6.23 16.13 18.05
CA ILE A 439 7.18 15.53 19.00
C ILE A 439 6.73 14.11 19.37
N ALA A 440 5.44 13.91 19.64
CA ALA A 440 4.88 12.58 19.90
C ALA A 440 5.16 11.61 18.74
N ALA A 441 5.01 12.07 17.49
CA ALA A 441 5.30 11.27 16.31
C ALA A 441 6.81 10.97 16.16
N ILE A 442 7.69 11.94 16.42
CA ILE A 442 9.15 11.71 16.40
C ILE A 442 9.57 10.68 17.45
N ILE A 443 9.01 10.75 18.67
CA ILE A 443 9.27 9.76 19.73
C ILE A 443 8.90 8.35 19.24
N ALA A 444 7.73 8.21 18.60
CA ALA A 444 7.29 6.93 18.05
C ALA A 444 8.22 6.42 16.93
N CYS A 445 8.66 7.28 16.00
CA CYS A 445 9.63 6.94 14.96
C CYS A 445 10.96 6.42 15.55
N LEU A 446 11.48 7.10 16.57
CA LEU A 446 12.72 6.70 17.24
C LEU A 446 12.57 5.34 17.94
N LEU A 447 11.43 5.10 18.58
CA LEU A 447 11.11 3.80 19.19
C LEU A 447 10.98 2.69 18.15
N MET A 448 10.34 2.96 17.00
CA MET A 448 10.27 2.00 15.89
C MET A 448 11.66 1.64 15.35
N GLY A 449 12.56 2.62 15.26
CA GLY A 449 13.98 2.36 14.95
C GLY A 449 14.67 1.50 16.01
N LYS A 450 14.46 1.83 17.30
CA LYS A 450 15.01 1.07 18.44
C LYS A 450 14.55 -0.40 18.45
N PHE A 451 13.27 -0.66 18.19
CA PHE A 451 12.71 -2.01 18.11
C PHE A 451 12.98 -2.71 16.78
N ARG A 452 13.74 -2.08 15.87
CA ARG A 452 14.05 -2.61 14.52
C ARG A 452 12.80 -2.92 13.71
N CYS A 453 11.74 -2.13 13.89
CA CYS A 453 10.56 -2.16 13.03
C CYS A 453 10.88 -1.57 11.65
N ILE A 454 11.74 -0.54 11.61
CA ILE A 454 12.22 0.09 10.39
C ILE A 454 13.70 0.49 10.57
N ASP A 455 14.51 0.33 9.52
CA ASP A 455 15.89 0.83 9.49
C ASP A 455 15.95 2.28 8.99
N ALA A 456 17.06 2.97 9.24
CA ALA A 456 17.20 4.39 8.90
C ALA A 456 17.05 4.67 7.39
N GLU A 457 17.64 3.84 6.52
CA GLU A 457 17.55 4.01 5.07
C GLU A 457 16.11 3.88 4.59
N SER A 458 15.40 2.86 5.08
CA SER A 458 13.97 2.67 4.83
C SER A 458 13.12 3.80 5.36
N ALA A 459 13.43 4.35 6.54
CA ALA A 459 12.69 5.49 7.10
C ALA A 459 12.77 6.73 6.20
N TYR A 460 13.94 7.08 5.68
CA TYR A 460 14.07 8.21 4.74
C TYR A 460 13.37 7.94 3.39
N LYS A 461 13.36 6.68 2.93
CA LYS A 461 12.63 6.26 1.72
C LYS A 461 11.11 6.22 1.91
N ALA A 462 10.64 6.00 3.14
CA ALA A 462 9.22 5.96 3.47
C ALA A 462 8.55 7.34 3.30
N ILE A 463 9.30 8.42 3.52
CA ILE A 463 8.79 9.78 3.38
C ILE A 463 8.41 10.05 1.92
N HIS A 464 7.13 10.35 1.68
CA HIS A 464 6.66 10.74 0.36
C HIS A 464 6.98 12.23 0.10
N TRP A 465 8.26 12.50 -0.23
CA TRP A 465 8.78 13.83 -0.52
C TRP A 465 7.93 14.65 -1.51
N PRO A 466 7.36 14.07 -2.60
CA PRO A 466 6.52 14.84 -3.51
C PRO A 466 5.30 15.47 -2.81
N SER A 467 4.68 14.77 -1.85
CA SER A 467 3.56 15.32 -1.08
C SER A 467 4.01 16.43 -0.14
N ILE A 468 5.16 16.25 0.53
CA ILE A 468 5.72 17.26 1.43
C ILE A 468 6.04 18.55 0.67
N ILE A 469 6.75 18.44 -0.46
CA ILE A 469 7.10 19.58 -1.30
C ILE A 469 5.86 20.28 -1.85
N LEU A 470 4.82 19.52 -2.22
CA LEU A 470 3.56 20.09 -2.66
C LEU A 470 2.87 20.91 -1.56
N ILE A 471 2.76 20.38 -0.34
CA ILE A 471 2.16 21.10 0.79
C ILE A 471 2.93 22.41 1.03
N VAL A 472 4.25 22.31 1.12
CA VAL A 472 5.15 23.43 1.40
C VAL A 472 5.09 24.49 0.30
N GLY A 473 5.16 24.09 -0.98
CA GLY A 473 5.17 25.04 -2.09
C GLY A 473 3.81 25.63 -2.44
N MET A 474 2.72 25.05 -1.94
CA MET A 474 1.39 25.65 -2.09
C MET A 474 1.06 26.67 -0.99
N MET A 475 1.62 26.56 0.22
CA MET A 475 1.40 27.56 1.29
C MET A 475 1.66 29.02 0.86
N PRO A 476 2.70 29.33 0.06
CA PRO A 476 2.90 30.65 -0.53
C PRO A 476 1.70 31.21 -1.31
N PHE A 477 0.90 30.37 -1.98
CA PHE A 477 -0.31 30.84 -2.66
C PHE A 477 -1.32 31.44 -1.68
N ALA A 478 -1.53 30.81 -0.53
CA ALA A 478 -2.44 31.32 0.48
C ALA A 478 -1.99 32.71 0.96
N LEU A 479 -0.69 32.86 1.25
CA LEU A 479 -0.08 34.13 1.65
C LEU A 479 -0.21 35.21 0.56
N ALA A 480 0.12 34.85 -0.69
CA ALA A 480 0.07 35.78 -1.82
C ALA A 480 -1.36 36.24 -2.11
N LEU A 481 -2.34 35.33 -2.03
CA LEU A 481 -3.75 35.65 -2.24
C LEU A 481 -4.32 36.55 -1.12
N GLN A 482 -3.87 36.36 0.12
CA GLN A 482 -4.19 37.25 1.24
C GLN A 482 -3.61 38.65 1.03
N LYS A 483 -2.31 38.76 0.74
CA LYS A 483 -1.63 40.07 0.54
C LYS A 483 -2.20 40.87 -0.62
N THR A 484 -2.56 40.20 -1.71
CA THR A 484 -3.05 40.86 -2.94
C THR A 484 -4.56 41.16 -2.92
N GLY A 485 -5.28 40.75 -1.85
CA GLY A 485 -6.72 40.97 -1.69
C GLY A 485 -7.60 40.02 -2.51
N GLY A 486 -7.02 38.94 -3.07
CA GLY A 486 -7.76 37.95 -3.86
C GLY A 486 -8.77 37.16 -3.04
N VAL A 487 -8.44 36.89 -1.77
CA VAL A 487 -9.37 36.26 -0.83
C VAL A 487 -10.64 37.11 -0.69
N SER A 488 -10.50 38.44 -0.55
CA SER A 488 -11.63 39.37 -0.41
C SER A 488 -12.55 39.35 -1.63
N LEU A 489 -12.01 39.22 -2.85
CA LEU A 489 -12.84 39.13 -4.07
C LEU A 489 -13.69 37.85 -4.09
N VAL A 490 -13.10 36.71 -3.74
CA VAL A 490 -13.84 35.43 -3.72
C VAL A 490 -14.89 35.45 -2.62
N VAL A 491 -14.56 35.97 -1.45
CA VAL A 491 -15.50 36.14 -0.33
C VAL A 491 -16.66 37.04 -0.74
N GLN A 492 -16.41 38.16 -1.43
CA GLN A 492 -17.46 39.05 -1.88
C GLN A 492 -18.43 38.34 -2.84
N GLY A 493 -17.92 37.59 -3.82
CA GLY A 493 -18.76 36.78 -4.72
C GLY A 493 -19.55 35.69 -3.98
N LEU A 494 -18.96 35.06 -2.95
CA LEU A 494 -19.67 34.11 -2.10
C LEU A 494 -20.75 34.80 -1.26
N MET A 495 -20.50 35.99 -0.73
CA MET A 495 -21.45 36.78 0.05
C MET A 495 -22.65 37.23 -0.79
N ASP A 496 -22.44 37.58 -2.06
CA ASP A 496 -23.52 37.95 -2.98
C ASP A 496 -24.48 36.77 -3.26
N ILE A 497 -23.96 35.55 -3.28
CA ILE A 497 -24.75 34.33 -3.53
C ILE A 497 -25.39 33.78 -2.25
N GLY A 498 -24.62 33.68 -1.17
CA GLY A 498 -24.99 32.94 0.04
C GLY A 498 -25.10 33.77 1.32
N GLY A 499 -24.55 34.99 1.36
CA GLY A 499 -24.42 35.79 2.59
C GLY A 499 -25.75 36.21 3.20
N GLY A 500 -26.77 36.49 2.37
CA GLY A 500 -28.11 36.87 2.83
C GLY A 500 -28.97 35.70 3.34
N TYR A 501 -28.58 34.45 3.06
CA TYR A 501 -29.34 33.25 3.41
C TYR A 501 -28.86 32.56 4.69
N GLY A 502 -27.89 33.16 5.38
CA GLY A 502 -27.36 32.68 6.66
C GLY A 502 -26.17 31.72 6.53
N PRO A 503 -25.52 31.38 7.67
CA PRO A 503 -24.24 30.68 7.69
C PRO A 503 -24.31 29.22 7.20
N TYR A 504 -25.47 28.56 7.31
CA TYR A 504 -25.68 27.22 6.75
C TYR A 504 -25.58 27.19 5.21
N MET A 505 -26.17 28.19 4.53
CA MET A 505 -26.11 28.28 3.07
C MET A 505 -24.67 28.55 2.61
N MET A 506 -23.96 29.44 3.30
CA MET A 506 -22.56 29.71 3.01
C MET A 506 -21.69 28.46 3.15
N LEU A 507 -21.92 27.65 4.18
CA LEU A 507 -21.19 26.39 4.39
C LEU A 507 -21.44 25.40 3.24
N GLY A 508 -22.69 25.32 2.73
CA GLY A 508 -23.03 24.57 1.54
C GLY A 508 -22.33 25.09 0.27
N CYS A 509 -22.35 26.41 0.04
CA CYS A 509 -21.67 27.04 -1.09
C CYS A 509 -20.16 26.76 -1.08
N LEU A 510 -19.51 26.87 0.08
CA LEU A 510 -18.09 26.56 0.24
C LEU A 510 -17.79 25.08 0.01
N PHE A 511 -18.65 24.18 0.50
CA PHE A 511 -18.48 22.75 0.26
C PHE A 511 -18.55 22.43 -1.23
N VAL A 512 -19.56 22.96 -1.95
CA VAL A 512 -19.71 22.76 -3.39
C VAL A 512 -18.54 23.35 -4.15
N LEU A 513 -18.13 24.58 -3.82
CA LEU A 513 -16.99 25.23 -4.47
C LEU A 513 -15.70 24.41 -4.28
N CYS A 514 -15.45 23.95 -3.06
CA CYS A 514 -14.31 23.11 -2.73
C CYS A 514 -14.37 21.76 -3.47
N ALA A 515 -15.53 21.11 -3.51
CA ALA A 515 -15.72 19.82 -4.19
C ALA A 515 -15.51 19.94 -5.71
N VAL A 516 -15.99 21.02 -6.34
CA VAL A 516 -15.82 21.27 -7.77
C VAL A 516 -14.36 21.56 -8.11
N ILE A 517 -13.68 22.40 -7.33
CA ILE A 517 -12.26 22.68 -7.52
C ILE A 517 -11.43 21.40 -7.34
N GLY A 518 -11.77 20.57 -6.34
CA GLY A 518 -11.14 19.28 -6.07
C GLY A 518 -11.34 18.21 -7.16
N LEU A 519 -12.20 18.44 -8.16
CA LEU A 519 -12.29 17.55 -9.32
C LEU A 519 -11.05 17.65 -10.22
N PHE A 520 -10.38 18.81 -10.24
CA PHE A 520 -9.29 19.13 -11.17
C PHE A 520 -7.94 19.32 -10.48
N ILE A 521 -7.94 19.55 -9.16
CA ILE A 521 -6.75 19.82 -8.36
C ILE A 521 -6.61 18.75 -7.28
N SER A 522 -5.38 18.48 -6.84
CA SER A 522 -5.15 17.61 -5.67
C SER A 522 -5.85 18.14 -4.40
N ASN A 523 -6.36 17.21 -3.58
CA ASN A 523 -7.07 17.52 -2.33
C ASN A 523 -6.33 18.54 -1.45
N THR A 524 -5.01 18.37 -1.32
CA THR A 524 -4.16 19.26 -0.52
C THR A 524 -4.15 20.68 -1.07
N ALA A 525 -3.92 20.84 -2.37
CA ALA A 525 -3.87 22.17 -2.98
C ALA A 525 -5.23 22.87 -2.91
N THR A 526 -6.34 22.13 -3.06
CA THR A 526 -7.69 22.66 -2.84
C THR A 526 -7.85 23.19 -1.41
N ALA A 527 -7.42 22.44 -0.39
CA ALA A 527 -7.48 22.90 1.00
C ALA A 527 -6.66 24.16 1.26
N VAL A 528 -5.44 24.25 0.69
CA VAL A 528 -4.57 25.44 0.83
C VAL A 528 -5.25 26.69 0.28
N LEU A 529 -5.97 26.57 -0.84
CA LEU A 529 -6.67 27.70 -1.46
C LEU A 529 -7.95 28.06 -0.71
N MET A 530 -8.72 27.04 -0.31
CA MET A 530 -10.06 27.22 0.26
C MET A 530 -10.05 27.60 1.74
N ALA A 531 -9.04 27.17 2.51
CA ALA A 531 -8.95 27.48 3.95
C ALA A 531 -8.96 28.99 4.25
N PRO A 532 -8.10 29.85 3.66
CA PRO A 532 -8.13 31.29 3.93
C PRO A 532 -9.46 31.93 3.46
N ILE A 533 -10.06 31.43 2.39
CA ILE A 533 -11.36 31.89 1.88
C ILE A 533 -12.47 31.58 2.88
N ALA A 534 -12.49 30.38 3.44
CA ALA A 534 -13.43 29.99 4.49
C ALA A 534 -13.30 30.86 5.75
N LEU A 535 -12.07 31.09 6.24
CA LEU A 535 -11.84 31.93 7.41
C LEU A 535 -12.27 33.39 7.17
N ALA A 536 -11.95 33.95 6.01
CA ALA A 536 -12.34 35.30 5.64
C ALA A 536 -13.85 35.44 5.42
N ALA A 537 -14.52 34.41 4.88
CA ALA A 537 -15.98 34.38 4.78
C ALA A 537 -16.62 34.39 6.17
N ALA A 538 -16.16 33.53 7.09
CA ALA A 538 -16.65 33.51 8.47
C ALA A 538 -16.49 34.87 9.16
N LYS A 539 -15.30 35.48 9.03
CA LYS A 539 -15.00 36.82 9.56
C LYS A 539 -15.91 37.90 8.98
N SER A 540 -16.20 37.85 7.68
CA SER A 540 -17.10 38.80 7.01
C SER A 540 -18.55 38.64 7.43
N MET A 541 -18.96 37.42 7.80
CA MET A 541 -20.28 37.13 8.36
C MET A 541 -20.37 37.39 9.87
N GLY A 542 -19.25 37.70 10.54
CA GLY A 542 -19.20 37.91 11.99
C GLY A 542 -19.44 36.65 12.82
N VAL A 543 -19.15 35.48 12.26
CA VAL A 543 -19.34 34.16 12.91
C VAL A 543 -18.00 33.46 13.14
N SER A 544 -18.03 32.43 13.98
CA SER A 544 -16.94 31.52 14.28
C SER A 544 -16.32 30.95 13.00
N PRO A 545 -14.98 30.90 12.88
CA PRO A 545 -14.28 30.35 11.73
C PRO A 545 -14.22 28.81 11.70
N TYR A 546 -14.36 28.17 12.86
CA TYR A 546 -14.21 26.71 13.01
C TYR A 546 -15.15 25.88 12.12
N PRO A 547 -16.44 26.23 11.97
CA PRO A 547 -17.36 25.49 11.10
C PRO A 547 -16.92 25.53 9.63
N PHE A 548 -16.47 26.69 9.18
CA PHE A 548 -16.05 26.94 7.80
C PHE A 548 -14.73 26.21 7.49
N ALA A 549 -13.78 26.28 8.41
CA ALA A 549 -12.53 25.55 8.33
C ALA A 549 -12.78 24.02 8.25
N MET A 550 -13.60 23.48 9.15
CA MET A 550 -13.93 22.05 9.15
C MET A 550 -14.67 21.63 7.88
N ALA A 551 -15.57 22.47 7.36
CA ALA A 551 -16.28 22.19 6.11
C ALA A 551 -15.32 22.07 4.92
N VAL A 552 -14.31 22.94 4.83
CA VAL A 552 -13.26 22.85 3.80
C VAL A 552 -12.40 21.59 3.97
N ALA A 553 -12.00 21.25 5.21
CA ALA A 553 -11.23 20.03 5.48
C ALA A 553 -11.97 18.76 5.03
N MET A 554 -13.28 18.68 5.33
CA MET A 554 -14.14 17.57 4.94
C MET A 554 -14.41 17.54 3.44
N ALA A 555 -14.69 18.69 2.82
CA ALA A 555 -14.94 18.80 1.38
C ALA A 555 -13.71 18.43 0.55
N ALA A 556 -12.53 18.90 0.94
CA ALA A 556 -11.26 18.55 0.30
C ALA A 556 -10.92 17.06 0.44
N SER A 557 -11.39 16.40 1.49
CA SER A 557 -11.23 14.95 1.71
C SER A 557 -12.31 14.12 0.99
N ALA A 558 -13.42 14.71 0.55
CA ALA A 558 -14.56 14.03 -0.08
C ALA A 558 -14.37 13.73 -1.59
N ALA A 559 -13.17 13.28 -1.95
CA ALA A 559 -12.72 13.04 -3.33
C ALA A 559 -13.23 11.69 -3.91
N PHE A 560 -14.53 11.43 -3.83
CA PHE A 560 -15.15 10.17 -4.27
C PHE A 560 -15.48 10.13 -5.77
N MET A 561 -15.57 11.29 -6.42
CA MET A 561 -16.22 11.45 -7.73
C MET A 561 -15.34 11.04 -8.92
N THR A 562 -14.01 11.16 -8.82
CA THR A 562 -13.11 10.87 -9.95
C THR A 562 -11.91 10.03 -9.53
N PRO A 563 -11.37 9.20 -10.43
CA PRO A 563 -10.17 8.43 -10.17
C PRO A 563 -8.88 9.26 -10.22
N VAL A 564 -8.94 10.47 -10.78
CA VAL A 564 -7.76 11.35 -10.96
C VAL A 564 -7.54 12.24 -9.73
N SER A 565 -8.59 12.58 -8.99
CA SER A 565 -8.51 13.47 -7.82
C SER A 565 -7.78 12.85 -6.63
N SER A 566 -7.74 11.52 -6.53
CA SER A 566 -7.07 10.81 -5.43
C SER A 566 -6.30 9.58 -5.90
N PRO A 567 -5.01 9.44 -5.50
CA PRO A 567 -4.23 8.23 -5.75
C PRO A 567 -4.93 6.95 -5.26
N VAL A 568 -5.73 7.05 -4.20
CA VAL A 568 -6.52 5.93 -3.65
C VAL A 568 -7.45 5.35 -4.71
N ASN A 569 -8.22 6.21 -5.40
CA ASN A 569 -9.14 5.78 -6.44
C ASN A 569 -8.40 5.24 -7.68
N THR A 570 -7.25 5.82 -8.02
CA THR A 570 -6.41 5.34 -9.12
C THR A 570 -5.92 3.91 -8.89
N LEU A 571 -5.48 3.58 -7.68
CA LEU A 571 -4.98 2.24 -7.33
C LEU A 571 -6.03 1.15 -7.48
N VAL A 572 -7.30 1.50 -7.30
CA VAL A 572 -8.43 0.57 -7.32
C VAL A 572 -9.02 0.42 -8.74
N LEU A 573 -8.80 1.39 -9.63
CA LEU A 573 -9.35 1.40 -10.99
C LEU A 573 -8.98 0.15 -11.80
N GLY A 574 -7.70 -0.22 -11.80
CA GLY A 574 -7.20 -1.40 -12.53
C GLY A 574 -7.70 -2.72 -11.93
N PRO A 575 -7.39 -3.02 -10.66
CA PRO A 575 -7.80 -4.27 -10.01
C PRO A 575 -9.33 -4.46 -9.90
N GLY A 576 -10.10 -3.37 -9.82
CA GLY A 576 -11.56 -3.38 -9.77
C GLY A 576 -12.22 -3.42 -11.14
N ASN A 577 -11.46 -3.22 -12.22
CA ASN A 577 -11.96 -3.09 -13.60
C ASN A 577 -13.07 -2.02 -13.73
N TYR A 578 -12.88 -0.85 -13.10
CA TYR A 578 -13.85 0.23 -13.11
C TYR A 578 -13.61 1.23 -14.24
N SER A 579 -14.69 1.78 -14.77
CA SER A 579 -14.65 2.93 -15.67
C SER A 579 -14.75 4.24 -14.89
N PHE A 580 -14.36 5.35 -15.52
CA PHE A 580 -14.56 6.70 -14.95
C PHE A 580 -16.03 6.96 -14.58
N SER A 581 -16.97 6.43 -15.38
CA SER A 581 -18.41 6.59 -15.14
C SER A 581 -18.86 5.95 -13.82
N ASP A 582 -18.22 4.85 -13.40
CA ASP A 582 -18.60 4.16 -12.16
C ASP A 582 -18.25 5.00 -10.93
N PHE A 583 -17.11 5.69 -10.95
CA PHE A 583 -16.73 6.65 -9.91
C PHE A 583 -17.69 7.83 -9.84
N VAL A 584 -18.12 8.38 -10.97
CA VAL A 584 -19.08 9.49 -10.97
C VAL A 584 -20.43 9.03 -10.43
N LYS A 585 -20.94 7.89 -10.91
CA LYS A 585 -22.24 7.32 -10.50
C LYS A 585 -22.32 7.01 -9.01
N LEU A 586 -21.22 6.49 -8.43
CA LEU A 586 -21.17 6.12 -7.02
C LEU A 586 -20.70 7.26 -6.12
N GLY A 587 -19.76 8.07 -6.61
CA GLY A 587 -19.11 9.13 -5.86
C GLY A 587 -19.96 10.38 -5.70
N VAL A 588 -20.63 10.86 -6.77
CA VAL A 588 -21.42 12.10 -6.70
C VAL A 588 -22.55 11.99 -5.66
N PRO A 589 -23.39 10.93 -5.64
CA PRO A 589 -24.44 10.81 -4.63
C PRO A 589 -23.87 10.73 -3.22
N PHE A 590 -22.74 10.03 -3.04
CA PHE A 590 -22.11 9.92 -1.73
C PHE A 590 -21.49 11.24 -1.27
N THR A 591 -20.86 12.02 -2.15
CA THR A 591 -20.36 13.36 -1.83
C THR A 591 -21.51 14.28 -1.40
N LEU A 592 -22.71 14.17 -1.99
CA LEU A 592 -23.89 14.91 -1.53
C LEU A 592 -24.37 14.46 -0.14
N ILE A 593 -24.27 13.17 0.18
CA ILE A 593 -24.53 12.68 1.54
C ILE A 593 -23.53 13.29 2.52
N VAL A 594 -22.23 13.29 2.19
CA VAL A 594 -21.19 13.91 3.03
C VAL A 594 -21.44 15.40 3.18
N MET A 595 -21.86 16.11 2.13
CA MET A 595 -22.24 17.51 2.20
C MET A 595 -23.39 17.74 3.19
N ALA A 596 -24.46 16.94 3.12
CA ALA A 596 -25.58 17.04 4.04
C ALA A 596 -25.15 16.79 5.49
N VAL A 597 -24.30 15.79 5.73
CA VAL A 597 -23.71 15.52 7.06
C VAL A 597 -22.92 16.73 7.54
N CYS A 598 -22.09 17.32 6.67
CA CYS A 598 -21.29 18.50 7.02
C CYS A 598 -22.17 19.70 7.39
N ILE A 599 -23.19 20.00 6.59
CA ILE A 599 -24.10 21.13 6.82
C ILE A 599 -24.87 20.99 8.15
N VAL A 600 -25.24 19.76 8.53
CA VAL A 600 -26.02 19.51 9.75
C VAL A 600 -25.12 19.37 10.98
N MET A 601 -24.09 18.53 10.93
CA MET A 601 -23.29 18.17 12.10
C MET A 601 -22.20 19.19 12.44
N ILE A 602 -21.58 19.84 11.44
CA ILE A 602 -20.49 20.78 11.72
C ILE A 602 -20.97 21.92 12.63
N PRO A 603 -22.11 22.59 12.36
CA PRO A 603 -22.62 23.64 13.25
C PRO A 603 -23.02 23.15 14.65
N MET A 604 -23.32 21.85 14.82
CA MET A 604 -23.62 21.26 16.13
C MET A 604 -22.35 21.01 16.96
N LEU A 605 -21.27 20.60 16.30
CA LEU A 605 -19.97 20.35 16.94
C LEU A 605 -19.18 21.65 17.16
N PHE A 606 -19.31 22.58 16.21
CA PHE A 606 -18.68 23.88 16.20
C PHE A 606 -19.78 24.91 15.96
N PRO A 607 -20.32 25.56 16.99
CA PRO A 607 -21.33 26.60 16.79
C PRO A 607 -20.76 27.83 16.07
N PHE A 608 -21.63 28.50 15.30
CA PHE A 608 -21.35 29.76 14.61
C PHE A 608 -21.11 30.91 15.58
#